data_AF-A0A227J588-F1
#
_entry.id   AF-A0A227J588-F1
#
_cell.length_a   1.000
_cell.length_b   1.000
_cell.length_c   1.000
_cell.angle_alpha   90.00
_cell.angle_beta   90.00
_cell.angle_gamma   90.00
#
_symmetry.space_group_name_H-M   'P 1'
#
loop_
_entity.id
_entity.type
_entity.pdbx_description
1 polymer ?
#
loop_
_entity_poly.entity_id
_entity_poly.type
_entity_poly.pdbx_seq_one_letter_code
_entity_poly.pdbx_strand_id
1 'polypeptide(L)'
;ATLTVRDTDTPEDQLTVSLENNSNGYFVLVGNEVKLTQAGVDSVNNDELNLKNLTISASVSDGVNPTASDSDSLVVNRVNDAPTIKVDAVESITEDAVNTDTVVATL
;
A
#
# COMPACT_ATOMS: atom_id res chain seq x y z
N ALA A 1 -14.20 -4.33 -0.05
CA ALA A 1 -15.13 -4.56 -1.17
C ALA A 1 -15.32 -6.07 -1.34
N THR A 2 -16.49 -6.50 -1.82
CA THR A 2 -16.79 -7.91 -2.08
C THR A 2 -16.91 -8.15 -3.58
N LEU A 3 -16.25 -9.19 -4.07
CA LEU A 3 -16.38 -9.64 -5.45
C LEU A 3 -17.60 -10.57 -5.57
N THR A 4 -18.39 -10.37 -6.63
CA THR A 4 -19.48 -11.28 -6.98
C THR A 4 -19.19 -11.85 -8.35
N VAL A 5 -19.10 -13.17 -8.46
CA VAL A 5 -18.84 -13.89 -9.71
C VAL A 5 -19.98 -14.85 -9.97
N ARG A 6 -20.40 -14.96 -11.23
CA ARG A 6 -21.48 -15.85 -11.66
C ARG A 6 -21.24 -16.31 -13.09
N ASP A 7 -21.56 -17.57 -13.33
CA ASP A 7 -21.64 -18.18 -14.64
C ASP A 7 -22.92 -19.04 -14.68
N THR A 8 -23.61 -19.07 -15.83
CA THR A 8 -24.88 -19.83 -15.97
C THR A 8 -24.66 -21.31 -16.20
N ASP A 9 -23.50 -21.68 -16.71
CA ASP A 9 -23.13 -23.02 -17.15
C ASP A 9 -22.12 -23.67 -16.20
N THR A 10 -21.29 -22.85 -15.53
CA THR A 10 -20.26 -23.28 -14.58
C THR A 10 -20.60 -22.88 -13.14
N PRO A 11 -20.65 -23.84 -12.18
CA PRO A 11 -20.83 -23.52 -10.77
C PRO A 11 -19.76 -22.56 -10.21
N GLU A 12 -20.15 -21.68 -9.28
CA GLU A 12 -19.25 -20.63 -8.74
C GLU A 12 -17.96 -21.19 -8.11
N ASP A 13 -18.00 -22.39 -7.53
CA ASP A 13 -16.83 -23.03 -6.91
C ASP A 13 -15.82 -23.60 -7.91
N GLN A 14 -16.18 -23.64 -9.20
CA GLN A 14 -15.30 -24.02 -10.31
C GLN A 14 -14.77 -22.80 -11.07
N LEU A 15 -15.22 -21.60 -10.72
CA LEU A 15 -14.71 -20.36 -11.30
C LEU A 15 -13.38 -19.96 -10.65
N THR A 16 -12.43 -19.56 -11.49
CA THR A 16 -11.13 -19.05 -11.05
C THR A 16 -11.10 -17.54 -11.15
N VAL A 17 -10.80 -16.86 -10.04
CA VAL A 17 -10.62 -15.40 -9.99
C VAL A 17 -9.14 -15.05 -9.94
N SER A 18 -8.73 -14.07 -10.74
CA SER A 18 -7.36 -13.55 -10.78
C SER A 18 -7.35 -12.03 -10.55
N LEU A 19 -6.33 -11.54 -9.84
CA LEU A 19 -6.07 -10.10 -9.70
C LEU A 19 -5.09 -9.68 -10.79
N GLU A 20 -5.56 -8.88 -11.75
CA GLU A 20 -4.83 -8.55 -12.98
C GLU A 20 -3.74 -7.49 -12.78
N ASN A 21 -3.97 -6.54 -11.89
CA ASN A 21 -3.10 -5.38 -11.69
C ASN A 21 -2.33 -5.43 -10.36
N ASN A 22 -1.97 -6.63 -9.90
CA ASN A 22 -1.40 -6.85 -8.57
C ASN A 22 0.08 -7.29 -8.58
N SER A 23 0.87 -6.86 -9.59
CA SER A 23 2.31 -7.16 -9.66
C SER A 23 3.10 -6.57 -8.48
N ASN A 24 2.64 -5.45 -7.91
CA ASN A 24 3.21 -4.83 -6.72
C ASN A 24 2.85 -5.59 -5.42
N GLY A 25 1.93 -6.55 -5.49
CA GLY A 25 1.50 -7.34 -4.35
C GLY A 25 0.70 -6.56 -3.30
N TYR A 26 0.04 -5.47 -3.66
CA TYR A 26 -0.74 -4.63 -2.74
C TYR A 26 -2.02 -5.28 -2.25
N PHE A 27 -2.55 -6.24 -3.01
CA PHE A 27 -3.84 -6.85 -2.76
C PHE A 27 -3.72 -8.37 -2.55
N VAL A 28 -4.66 -8.93 -1.80
CA VAL A 28 -4.87 -10.37 -1.66
C VAL A 28 -6.37 -10.66 -1.69
N LEU A 29 -6.75 -11.72 -2.39
CA LEU A 29 -8.12 -12.23 -2.41
C LEU A 29 -8.28 -13.28 -1.30
N VAL A 30 -9.18 -13.05 -0.36
CA VAL A 30 -9.51 -13.97 0.74
C VAL A 30 -10.99 -14.30 0.66
N GLY A 31 -11.32 -15.50 0.19
CA GLY A 31 -12.69 -15.83 -0.22
C GLY A 31 -13.13 -14.87 -1.33
N ASN A 32 -14.20 -14.10 -1.08
CA ASN A 32 -14.73 -13.11 -2.02
C ASN A 32 -14.31 -11.67 -1.67
N GLU A 33 -13.41 -11.47 -0.71
CA GLU A 33 -12.97 -10.14 -0.29
C GLU A 33 -11.57 -9.82 -0.82
N VAL A 34 -11.42 -8.65 -1.44
CA VAL A 34 -10.10 -8.09 -1.76
C VAL A 34 -9.62 -7.25 -0.58
N LYS A 35 -8.46 -7.60 -0.03
CA LYS A 35 -7.83 -6.95 1.14
C LYS A 35 -6.46 -6.39 0.76
N LEU A 36 -6.01 -5.38 1.50
CA LEU A 36 -4.63 -4.90 1.39
C LEU A 36 -3.68 -5.90 2.06
N THR A 37 -2.52 -6.10 1.44
CA THR A 37 -1.35 -6.73 2.08
C THR A 37 -0.58 -5.69 2.89
N GLN A 38 0.48 -6.11 3.58
CA GLN A 38 1.38 -5.16 4.25
C GLN A 38 2.01 -4.17 3.26
N ALA A 39 2.46 -4.63 2.10
CA ALA A 39 3.01 -3.74 1.07
C ALA A 39 1.97 -2.72 0.58
N GLY A 40 0.71 -3.14 0.45
CA GLY A 40 -0.41 -2.25 0.16
C GLY A 40 -0.61 -1.20 1.25
N VAL A 41 -0.65 -1.61 2.52
CA VAL A 41 -0.77 -0.71 3.67
C VAL A 41 0.40 0.28 3.73
N ASP A 42 1.63 -0.21 3.59
CA ASP A 42 2.84 0.62 3.61
C ASP A 42 2.81 1.65 2.48
N SER A 43 2.35 1.26 1.29
CA SER A 43 2.23 2.18 0.15
C SER A 43 1.21 3.30 0.41
N VAL A 44 0.07 2.99 1.02
CA VAL A 44 -0.99 3.96 1.34
C VAL A 44 -0.52 4.93 2.43
N ASN A 45 0.20 4.41 3.43
CA ASN A 45 0.73 5.19 4.54
C ASN A 45 2.02 5.94 4.19
N ASN A 46 2.62 5.69 3.03
CA ASN A 46 3.81 6.41 2.58
C ASN A 46 3.40 7.74 1.92
N ASP A 47 3.64 8.86 2.62
CA ASP A 47 3.40 10.23 2.11
C ASP A 47 4.26 10.56 0.87
N GLU A 48 5.46 9.99 0.74
CA GLU A 48 6.39 10.25 -0.36
C GLU A 48 5.88 9.72 -1.71
N LEU A 49 5.11 8.62 -1.70
CA LEU A 49 4.52 8.06 -2.91
C LEU A 49 3.35 8.91 -3.44
N ASN A 50 2.79 9.81 -2.61
CA ASN A 50 1.71 10.74 -2.96
C ASN A 50 0.55 10.07 -3.73
N LEU A 51 0.22 8.83 -3.37
CA LEU A 51 -0.84 8.06 -4.02
C LEU A 51 -2.17 8.80 -3.90
N LYS A 52 -2.86 8.95 -5.03
CA LYS A 52 -4.20 9.56 -5.09
C LYS A 52 -5.31 8.52 -5.20
N ASN A 53 -5.00 7.39 -5.81
CA ASN A 53 -5.95 6.34 -6.05
C ASN A 53 -5.27 4.99 -6.11
N LEU A 54 -6.00 3.96 -5.68
CA LEU A 54 -5.66 2.57 -5.83
C LEU A 54 -6.67 1.92 -6.76
N THR A 55 -6.21 1.47 -7.92
CA THR A 55 -7.05 0.71 -8.85
C THR A 55 -6.95 -0.78 -8.52
N ILE A 56 -8.07 -1.48 -8.62
CA ILE A 56 -8.15 -2.94 -8.50
C ILE A 56 -8.78 -3.44 -9.79
N SER A 57 -8.20 -4.46 -10.40
CA SER A 57 -8.71 -5.11 -11.59
C SER A 57 -8.67 -6.62 -11.38
N ALA A 58 -9.76 -7.29 -11.71
CA ALA A 58 -9.88 -8.72 -11.57
C ALA A 58 -10.50 -9.35 -12.82
N SER A 59 -10.18 -10.60 -13.05
CA SER A 59 -10.84 -11.44 -14.06
C SER A 59 -11.40 -12.70 -13.42
N VAL A 60 -12.40 -13.28 -14.08
CA VAL A 60 -12.96 -14.59 -13.76
C VAL A 60 -13.00 -15.45 -15.02
N SER A 61 -12.63 -16.73 -14.87
CA SER A 61 -12.63 -17.74 -15.93
C SER A 61 -13.20 -19.06 -15.42
N ASP A 62 -13.94 -19.73 -16.29
CA ASP A 62 -14.39 -21.12 -16.15
C ASP A 62 -13.42 -22.13 -16.80
N GLY A 63 -12.26 -21.68 -17.30
CA GLY A 63 -11.29 -22.49 -18.05
C GLY A 63 -11.55 -22.55 -19.56
N VAL A 64 -12.61 -21.90 -20.04
CA VAL A 64 -12.96 -21.76 -21.45
C VAL A 64 -12.96 -20.27 -21.82
N ASN A 65 -12.79 -19.95 -23.11
CA ASN A 65 -12.90 -18.56 -23.57
C ASN A 65 -14.36 -18.23 -23.92
N PRO A 66 -14.85 -17.03 -23.60
CA PRO A 66 -14.12 -15.85 -23.08
C PRO A 66 -14.06 -15.76 -21.54
N THR A 67 -13.14 -14.94 -21.03
CA THR A 67 -13.12 -14.51 -19.61
C THR A 67 -13.91 -13.22 -19.41
N ALA A 68 -14.38 -12.98 -18.19
CA ALA A 68 -14.97 -11.71 -17.78
C ALA A 68 -13.99 -10.94 -16.89
N SER A 69 -13.93 -9.61 -17.03
CA SER A 69 -13.06 -8.75 -16.22
C SER A 69 -13.79 -7.50 -15.79
N ASP A 70 -13.41 -6.98 -14.61
CA ASP A 70 -13.94 -5.74 -14.08
C ASP A 70 -12.84 -4.99 -13.29
N SER A 71 -13.06 -3.69 -13.07
CA SER A 71 -12.12 -2.84 -12.35
C SER A 71 -12.81 -1.74 -11.56
N ASP A 72 -12.22 -1.38 -10.42
CA ASP A 72 -12.68 -0.27 -9.58
C ASP A 72 -11.49 0.56 -9.08
N SER A 73 -11.75 1.77 -8.59
CA SER A 73 -10.75 2.71 -8.09
C SER A 73 -11.15 3.28 -6.74
N LEU A 74 -10.25 3.19 -5.77
CA LEU A 74 -10.40 3.75 -4.43
C LEU A 74 -9.65 5.07 -4.36
N VAL A 75 -10.30 6.12 -3.88
CA VAL A 75 -9.65 7.40 -3.58
C VAL A 75 -8.86 7.28 -2.29
N VAL A 76 -7.59 7.69 -2.32
CA VAL A 76 -6.72 7.74 -1.14
C VAL A 76 -6.84 9.15 -0.52
N ASN A 77 -7.51 9.22 0.62
CA ASN A 77 -7.59 10.44 1.42
C ASN A 77 -6.35 10.55 2.30
N ARG A 78 -5.40 11.40 1.90
CA ARG A 78 -4.18 11.63 2.69
C ARG A 78 -4.50 12.39 3.97
N VAL A 79 -3.93 11.92 5.06
CA VAL A 79 -3.94 12.59 6.36
C VAL A 79 -2.60 13.27 6.51
N ASN A 80 -2.60 14.50 7.02
CA ASN A 80 -1.36 15.22 7.28
C ASN A 80 -0.69 14.67 8.55
N ASP A 81 0.51 14.12 8.40
CA ASP A 81 1.32 13.64 9.50
C ASP A 81 1.92 14.78 10.34
N ALA A 82 2.25 14.49 11.60
CA ALA A 82 2.89 15.46 12.49
C ALA A 82 4.39 15.62 12.11
N PRO A 83 4.94 16.85 12.18
CA PRO A 83 6.38 17.04 11.96
C PRO A 83 7.20 16.34 13.06
N THR A 84 8.38 15.84 12.68
CA THR A 84 9.34 15.24 13.61
C THR A 84 10.63 16.08 13.68
N ILE A 85 11.28 16.08 14.84
CA ILE A 85 12.60 16.70 15.05
C ILE A 85 13.46 15.73 15.87
N LYS A 86 14.72 15.59 15.48
CA LYS A 86 15.74 14.85 16.22
C LYS A 86 16.92 15.78 16.44
N VAL A 87 17.49 15.78 17.64
CA VAL A 87 18.69 16.56 17.97
C VAL A 87 19.71 15.56 18.49
N ASP A 88 20.83 15.45 17.79
CA ASP A 88 21.95 14.61 18.19
C ASP A 88 23.01 15.52 18.80
N ALA A 89 23.12 15.50 20.13
CA ALA A 89 24.05 16.34 20.88
C ALA A 89 25.31 15.57 21.31
N VAL A 90 26.42 16.29 21.45
CA VAL A 90 27.64 15.73 22.07
C VAL A 90 27.38 15.49 23.56
N GLU A 91 27.82 14.34 24.10
CA GLU A 91 27.48 13.92 25.47
C GLU A 91 28.13 14.79 26.55
N SER A 92 29.28 15.39 26.25
CA SER A 92 30.01 16.25 27.18
C SER A 92 30.90 17.22 26.42
N ILE A 93 31.25 18.31 27.09
CA ILE A 93 32.27 19.27 26.66
C ILE A 93 33.22 19.52 27.81
N THR A 94 34.49 19.80 27.49
CA THR A 94 35.51 20.12 28.50
C THR A 94 35.74 21.63 28.51
N GLU A 95 35.78 22.23 29.70
CA GLU A 95 36.20 23.63 29.85
C GLU A 95 37.60 23.84 29.24
N ASP A 96 37.84 25.03 28.67
CA ASP A 96 39.06 25.38 27.91
C ASP A 96 39.33 24.60 26.61
N ALA A 97 38.52 23.60 26.25
CA ALA A 97 38.65 22.82 25.01
C ALA A 97 37.68 23.25 23.89
N VAL A 98 36.87 24.29 24.12
CA VAL A 98 35.82 24.75 23.21
C VAL A 98 36.07 26.17 22.71
N ASN A 99 35.50 26.50 21.56
CA ASN A 99 35.51 27.84 20.95
C ASN A 99 34.18 28.10 20.21
N THR A 100 34.06 29.24 19.54
CA THR A 100 32.83 29.65 18.84
C THR A 100 32.43 28.73 17.68
N ASP A 101 33.34 27.88 17.22
CA ASP A 101 33.10 26.92 16.14
C ASP A 101 32.77 25.52 16.68
N THR A 102 32.69 25.36 18.01
CA THR A 102 32.31 24.08 18.63
C THR A 102 30.83 23.78 18.36
N VAL A 103 30.57 22.78 17.53
CA VAL A 103 29.23 22.26 17.28
C VAL A 103 28.84 21.33 18.43
N VAL A 104 27.82 21.71 19.20
CA VAL A 104 27.34 20.93 20.35
C VAL A 104 26.17 20.01 20.01
N ALA A 105 25.50 20.26 18.88
CA ALA A 105 24.43 19.42 18.38
C ALA A 105 24.21 19.63 16.88
N THR A 106 23.65 18.61 16.24
CA THR A 106 23.11 18.69 14.88
C THR A 106 21.64 18.31 14.88
N LEU A 107 20.89 18.90 13.96
CA LEU A 107 19.49 18.55 13.66
C LEU A 107 19.45 17.51 12.53
#